data_AF-A0A4Q5SST1-F1
#
_entry.id   AF-A0A4Q5SST1-F1
#
_cell.length_a   1.000
_cell.length_b   1.000
_cell.length_c   1.000
_cell.angle_alpha   90.00
_cell.angle_beta   90.00
_cell.angle_gamma   90.00
#
_symmetry.space_group_name_H-M   'P 1'
#
loop_
_entity.id
_entity.type
_entity.pdbx_description
1 polymer ?
#
loop_
_entity_poly.entity_id
_entity_poly.type
_entity_poly.pdbx_seq_one_letter_code
_entity_poly.pdbx_strand_id
1 'polypeptide(L)'
;MSNDNNRSRRKFIQQTAIAGAGLALAEPLQVFAQANNKMAINQNIKSRGYAGKDVAGKMAPWNFERRAVGDNDILIEIKYSGICHSDIHTIKGHWGPQKYPQVPGHEIAGIVTAVGKNVTKFKVGDQAGVGCMVNSCMQCDSCKSGEEHHCEAGGMVGTYGTPEVSSPTGITQGGYANNVVVTEHFAIKIPKNIELKYAAPLLCAGITTYSPMMKVKFKKGDKIGVIGIGGLGHMAVKLAVSKGAEV
;
A
#
# COMPACT_ATOMS: atom_id res chain seq x y z
N MET A 1 63.99 -26.42 27.67
CA MET A 1 63.75 -24.99 27.49
C MET A 1 62.28 -24.78 27.20
N SER A 2 61.70 -23.88 27.98
CA SER A 2 60.29 -23.61 28.22
C SER A 2 59.53 -23.11 26.99
N ASN A 3 58.32 -23.66 26.81
CA ASN A 3 57.04 -22.93 26.80
C ASN A 3 57.08 -21.45 26.38
N ASP A 4 56.53 -21.10 25.21
CA ASP A 4 55.94 -19.74 25.02
C ASP A 4 54.99 -19.58 23.81
N ASN A 5 55.12 -20.36 22.73
CA ASN A 5 54.33 -20.10 21.52
C ASN A 5 52.84 -20.50 21.59
N ASN A 6 52.45 -21.41 22.49
CA ASN A 6 51.06 -21.91 22.55
C ASN A 6 50.18 -21.14 23.57
N ARG A 7 50.80 -20.33 24.46
CA ARG A 7 50.08 -19.44 25.40
C ARG A 7 49.67 -18.12 24.73
N SER A 8 50.43 -17.66 23.74
CA SER A 8 50.15 -16.44 22.97
C SER A 8 48.85 -16.53 22.14
N ARG A 9 48.62 -17.66 21.43
CA ARG A 9 47.42 -17.84 20.60
C ARG A 9 46.13 -18.00 21.42
N ARG A 10 46.17 -18.65 22.58
CA ARG A 10 45.01 -18.77 23.48
C ARG A 10 44.65 -17.44 24.15
N LYS A 11 45.64 -16.61 24.53
CA LYS A 11 45.37 -15.25 25.03
C LYS A 11 44.84 -14.31 23.95
N PHE A 12 45.34 -14.40 22.72
CA PHE A 12 44.84 -13.60 21.61
C PHE A 12 43.37 -13.91 21.28
N ILE A 13 42.98 -15.20 21.26
CA ILE A 13 41.59 -15.63 21.03
C ILE A 13 40.67 -15.26 22.21
N GLN A 14 41.15 -15.35 23.46
CA GLN A 14 40.35 -14.94 24.62
C GLN A 14 40.20 -13.41 24.73
N GLN A 15 41.20 -12.63 24.32
CA GLN A 15 41.11 -11.16 24.31
C GLN A 15 40.27 -10.62 23.15
N THR A 16 40.22 -11.29 22.00
CA THR A 16 39.31 -10.92 20.90
C THR A 16 37.86 -11.35 21.17
N ALA A 17 37.63 -12.44 21.90
CA ALA A 17 36.28 -12.84 22.30
C ALA A 17 35.63 -11.90 23.35
N ILE A 18 36.45 -11.22 24.17
CA ILE A 18 35.94 -10.30 25.22
C ILE A 18 35.81 -8.86 24.70
N ALA A 19 36.53 -8.47 23.64
CA ALA A 19 36.41 -7.13 23.04
C ALA A 19 35.28 -7.00 21.98
N GLY A 20 34.65 -8.10 21.57
CA GLY A 20 33.62 -8.10 20.52
C GLY A 20 32.16 -8.23 20.99
N ALA A 21 31.93 -8.46 22.28
CA ALA A 21 30.59 -8.75 22.81
C ALA A 21 29.82 -7.51 23.32
N GLY A 22 30.38 -6.30 23.20
CA GLY A 22 29.86 -5.08 23.81
C GLY A 22 29.42 -3.96 22.86
N LEU A 23 29.40 -4.18 21.55
CA LEU A 23 28.88 -3.20 20.59
C LEU A 23 27.63 -3.76 19.92
N ALA A 24 26.51 -3.17 20.31
CA ALA A 24 25.17 -3.46 19.86
C ALA A 24 25.08 -3.67 18.33
N LEU A 25 24.81 -4.91 17.91
CA LEU A 25 24.45 -5.24 16.53
C LEU A 25 23.03 -4.74 16.14
N ALA A 26 22.42 -3.87 16.95
CA ALA A 26 21.14 -3.22 16.64
C ALA A 26 21.31 -1.90 15.86
N GLU A 27 22.51 -1.32 15.82
CA GLU A 27 22.74 0.06 15.37
C GLU A 27 22.81 0.28 13.84
N PRO A 28 23.41 -0.60 13.00
CA PRO A 28 23.57 -0.29 11.58
C PRO A 28 22.21 -0.17 10.87
N LEU A 29 21.33 -1.16 11.07
CA LEU A 29 20.01 -1.17 10.43
C LEU A 29 19.12 -0.02 10.88
N GLN A 30 19.19 0.36 12.16
CA GLN A 30 18.40 1.48 12.70
C GLN A 30 18.90 2.82 12.18
N VAL A 31 20.22 3.03 12.11
CA VAL A 31 20.82 4.25 11.54
C VAL A 31 20.53 4.37 10.05
N PHE A 32 20.64 3.27 9.28
CA PHE A 32 20.28 3.26 7.85
C PHE A 32 18.78 3.49 7.64
N ALA A 33 17.92 2.90 8.47
CA ALA A 33 16.48 3.16 8.43
C ALA A 33 16.16 4.63 8.76
N GLN A 34 16.81 5.21 9.77
CA GLN A 34 16.63 6.62 10.14
C GLN A 34 17.13 7.59 9.06
N ALA A 35 18.27 7.33 8.43
CA ALA A 35 18.80 8.15 7.33
C ALA A 35 17.88 8.09 6.10
N ASN A 36 17.44 6.89 5.70
CA ASN A 36 16.48 6.72 4.62
C ASN A 36 15.13 7.40 4.92
N ASN A 37 14.66 7.33 6.17
CA ASN A 37 13.43 7.99 6.59
C ASN A 37 13.57 9.52 6.53
N LYS A 38 14.70 10.09 7.00
CA LYS A 38 14.98 11.53 6.90
C LYS A 38 15.03 12.02 5.44
N MET A 39 15.66 11.25 4.55
CA MET A 39 15.67 11.59 3.11
C MET A 39 14.27 11.59 2.51
N ALA A 40 13.44 10.59 2.88
CA ALA A 40 12.07 10.47 2.37
C ALA A 40 11.16 11.63 2.81
N ILE A 41 11.43 12.27 3.95
CA ILE A 41 10.59 13.35 4.50
C ILE A 41 10.80 14.70 3.78
N ASN A 42 12.00 14.97 3.26
CA ASN A 42 12.37 16.30 2.77
C ASN A 42 12.51 16.40 1.23
N GLN A 43 12.38 15.29 0.51
CA GLN A 43 12.55 15.26 -0.94
C GLN A 43 11.50 14.39 -1.61
N ASN A 44 11.15 14.74 -2.85
CA ASN A 44 10.30 13.91 -3.67
C ASN A 44 10.89 12.50 -3.84
N ILE A 45 10.01 11.50 -3.81
CA ILE A 45 10.39 10.09 -3.88
C ILE A 45 10.49 9.66 -5.35
N LYS A 46 11.70 9.30 -5.77
CA LYS A 46 11.95 8.71 -7.08
C LYS A 46 11.14 7.42 -7.21
N SER A 47 10.38 7.32 -8.30
CA SER A 47 9.45 6.24 -8.55
C SER A 47 9.62 5.73 -9.97
N ARG A 48 9.40 4.43 -10.15
CA ARG A 48 9.37 3.78 -11.46
C ARG A 48 8.18 2.85 -11.52
N GLY A 49 7.52 2.83 -12.66
CA GLY A 49 6.34 2.02 -12.87
C GLY A 49 6.02 1.85 -14.34
N TYR A 50 4.82 1.36 -14.62
CA TYR A 50 4.28 1.28 -15.96
C TYR A 50 3.16 2.31 -16.08
N ALA A 51 3.25 3.18 -17.09
CA ALA A 51 2.24 4.20 -17.37
C ALA A 51 1.65 4.03 -18.77
N GLY A 52 0.36 4.29 -18.91
CA GLY A 52 -0.27 4.57 -20.20
C GLY A 52 -0.09 6.04 -20.54
N LYS A 53 0.05 6.35 -21.83
CA LYS A 53 0.31 7.71 -22.33
C LYS A 53 -0.83 8.30 -23.15
N ASP A 54 -1.82 7.47 -23.47
CA ASP A 54 -3.00 7.79 -24.26
C ASP A 54 -4.10 6.74 -24.03
N VAL A 55 -5.25 6.96 -24.68
CA VAL A 55 -6.44 6.10 -24.61
C VAL A 55 -6.26 4.71 -25.24
N ALA A 56 -5.16 4.44 -25.96
CA ALA A 56 -4.88 3.08 -26.41
C ALA A 56 -4.54 2.17 -25.23
N GLY A 57 -4.13 2.74 -24.09
CA GLY A 57 -3.91 2.02 -22.85
C GLY A 57 -2.66 1.11 -22.88
N LYS A 58 -1.75 1.33 -23.83
CA LYS A 58 -0.49 0.58 -23.89
C LYS A 58 0.43 1.04 -22.77
N MET A 59 0.70 0.14 -21.83
CA MET A 59 1.55 0.38 -20.68
C MET A 59 3.03 0.33 -21.08
N ALA A 60 3.81 1.33 -20.66
CA ALA A 60 5.25 1.38 -20.89
C ALA A 60 6.01 1.79 -19.61
N PRO A 61 7.25 1.33 -19.41
CA PRO A 61 8.08 1.79 -18.29
C PRO A 61 8.20 3.32 -18.26
N TRP A 62 8.05 3.89 -17.08
CA TRP A 62 8.12 5.33 -16.87
C TRP A 62 8.70 5.64 -15.50
N ASN A 63 9.63 6.60 -15.46
CA ASN A 63 10.19 7.14 -14.23
C ASN A 63 9.49 8.46 -13.92
N PHE A 64 9.13 8.65 -12.65
CA PHE A 64 8.43 9.82 -12.17
C PHE A 64 8.78 10.09 -10.70
N GLU A 65 8.17 11.11 -10.13
CA GLU A 65 8.32 11.46 -8.73
C GLU A 65 6.98 11.46 -8.02
N ARG A 66 7.02 11.03 -6.77
CA ARG A 66 5.95 11.27 -5.80
C ARG A 66 6.38 12.37 -4.85
N ARG A 67 5.42 12.99 -4.21
CA ARG A 67 5.67 13.91 -3.10
C ARG A 67 6.52 13.27 -2.01
N ALA A 68 7.23 14.10 -1.26
CA ALA A 68 7.89 13.68 -0.03
C ALA A 68 6.89 13.09 0.98
N VAL A 69 7.40 12.29 1.92
CA VAL A 69 6.63 11.77 3.04
C VAL A 69 6.32 12.92 3.99
N GLY A 70 5.07 13.39 3.97
CA GLY A 70 4.60 14.40 4.90
C GLY A 70 4.36 13.84 6.30
N ASP A 71 3.99 14.73 7.22
CA ASP A 71 3.93 14.41 8.65
C ASP A 71 2.96 13.28 9.00
N ASN A 72 1.88 13.10 8.23
CA ASN A 72 0.85 12.07 8.45
C ASN A 72 0.91 10.93 7.42
N ASP A 73 1.99 10.86 6.64
CA ASP A 73 2.11 9.94 5.53
C ASP A 73 2.95 8.73 5.85
N ILE A 74 2.69 7.66 5.12
CA ILE A 74 3.57 6.49 5.05
C ILE A 74 4.06 6.31 3.62
N LEU A 75 5.30 5.87 3.49
CA LEU A 75 5.84 5.34 2.24
C LEU A 75 5.75 3.82 2.28
N ILE A 76 5.17 3.25 1.23
CA ILE A 76 5.03 1.82 1.06
C ILE A 76 5.90 1.39 -0.13
N GLU A 77 6.81 0.44 0.11
CA GLU A 77 7.41 -0.35 -0.96
C GLU A 77 6.37 -1.36 -1.45
N ILE A 78 5.93 -1.18 -2.70
CA ILE A 78 4.87 -2.00 -3.28
C ILE A 78 5.45 -3.37 -3.63
N LYS A 79 4.83 -4.42 -3.10
CA LYS A 79 5.19 -5.82 -3.42
C LYS A 79 4.23 -6.43 -4.43
N TYR A 80 2.95 -6.07 -4.32
CA TYR A 80 1.90 -6.52 -5.22
C TYR A 80 0.94 -5.38 -5.52
N SER A 81 0.45 -5.31 -6.75
CA SER A 81 -0.73 -4.55 -7.12
C SER A 81 -1.63 -5.46 -7.93
N GLY A 82 -2.87 -5.64 -7.49
CA GLY A 82 -3.87 -6.37 -8.27
C GLY A 82 -4.29 -5.59 -9.52
N ILE A 83 -4.85 -6.32 -10.49
CA ILE A 83 -5.37 -5.77 -11.74
C ILE A 83 -6.88 -5.92 -11.73
N CYS A 84 -7.57 -4.79 -11.83
CA CYS A 84 -9.02 -4.74 -11.86
C CYS A 84 -9.50 -4.16 -13.20
N HIS A 85 -10.72 -4.49 -13.61
CA HIS A 85 -11.31 -3.92 -14.82
C HIS A 85 -11.38 -2.40 -14.77
N SER A 86 -11.50 -1.82 -13.57
CA SER A 86 -11.45 -0.37 -13.38
C SER A 86 -10.18 0.26 -13.92
N ASP A 87 -9.03 -0.43 -13.83
CA ASP A 87 -7.76 0.08 -14.38
C ASP A 87 -7.84 0.18 -15.92
N ILE A 88 -8.43 -0.83 -16.56
CA ILE A 88 -8.62 -0.89 -18.01
C ILE A 88 -9.61 0.19 -18.47
N HIS A 89 -10.75 0.32 -17.79
CA HIS A 89 -11.76 1.32 -18.14
C HIS A 89 -11.24 2.73 -17.95
N THR A 90 -10.47 2.98 -16.88
CA THR A 90 -9.87 4.29 -16.65
C THR A 90 -8.86 4.61 -17.72
N ILE A 91 -7.85 3.76 -17.96
CA ILE A 91 -6.77 4.08 -18.91
C ILE A 91 -7.25 4.20 -20.37
N LYS A 92 -8.40 3.63 -20.71
CA LYS A 92 -9.01 3.78 -22.05
C LYS A 92 -9.99 4.96 -22.15
N GLY A 93 -10.23 5.69 -21.05
CA GLY A 93 -11.16 6.80 -21.01
C GLY A 93 -12.63 6.41 -21.19
N HIS A 94 -13.00 5.16 -20.86
CA HIS A 94 -14.39 4.70 -20.96
C HIS A 94 -15.35 5.46 -20.04
N TRP A 95 -14.82 6.09 -18.99
CA TRP A 95 -15.57 6.90 -18.03
C TRP A 95 -15.41 8.41 -18.25
N GLY A 96 -14.76 8.81 -19.35
CA GLY A 96 -14.51 10.19 -19.68
C GLY A 96 -13.02 10.50 -19.88
N PRO A 97 -12.71 11.76 -20.24
CA PRO A 97 -11.35 12.20 -20.54
C PRO A 97 -10.37 11.91 -19.40
N GLN A 98 -9.17 11.48 -19.77
CA GLN A 98 -8.11 11.11 -18.84
C GLN A 98 -6.91 12.02 -18.99
N LYS A 99 -6.19 12.22 -17.88
CA LYS A 99 -4.87 12.84 -17.88
C LYS A 99 -3.80 11.76 -17.96
N TYR A 100 -2.79 12.00 -18.78
CA TYR A 100 -1.63 11.14 -19.00
C TYR A 100 -0.32 11.92 -18.83
N PRO A 101 0.82 11.27 -18.58
CA PRO A 101 1.00 9.84 -18.32
C PRO A 101 0.35 9.39 -17.00
N GLN A 102 -0.26 8.21 -17.01
CA GLN A 102 -1.03 7.67 -15.89
C GLN A 102 -0.58 6.25 -15.56
N VAL A 103 -0.28 6.00 -14.29
CA VAL A 103 0.01 4.70 -13.69
C VAL A 103 -1.27 4.21 -13.00
N PRO A 104 -1.98 3.18 -13.50
CA PRO A 104 -3.11 2.60 -12.81
C PRO A 104 -2.70 1.72 -11.61
N GLY A 105 -3.68 1.04 -11.02
CA GLY A 105 -3.52 0.11 -9.90
C GLY A 105 -4.03 0.72 -8.59
N HIS A 106 -5.06 0.11 -8.03
CA HIS A 106 -5.70 0.53 -6.78
C HIS A 106 -5.94 -0.63 -5.80
N GLU A 107 -5.22 -1.73 -6.01
CA GLU A 107 -5.23 -2.94 -5.19
C GLU A 107 -3.82 -3.17 -4.64
N ILE A 108 -3.29 -2.19 -3.89
CA ILE A 108 -1.87 -2.12 -3.55
C ILE A 108 -1.60 -2.86 -2.23
N ALA A 109 -0.60 -3.74 -2.20
CA ALA A 109 -0.12 -4.38 -0.98
C ALA A 109 1.42 -4.35 -0.90
N GLY A 110 1.96 -3.95 0.25
CA GLY A 110 3.39 -3.74 0.39
C GLY A 110 3.87 -3.63 1.83
N ILE A 111 5.11 -3.15 1.97
CA ILE A 111 5.79 -2.98 3.26
C ILE A 111 6.04 -1.51 3.51
N VAL A 112 5.73 -1.02 4.70
CA VAL A 112 6.02 0.36 5.10
C VAL A 112 7.52 0.56 5.25
N THR A 113 8.10 1.54 4.55
CA THR A 113 9.53 1.84 4.56
C THR A 113 9.89 3.19 5.16
N ALA A 114 8.92 4.11 5.27
CA ALA A 114 9.08 5.39 5.96
C ALA A 114 7.72 5.83 6.54
N VAL A 115 7.77 6.61 7.62
CA VAL A 115 6.58 7.16 8.30
C VAL A 115 6.84 8.60 8.70
N GLY A 116 5.83 9.45 8.54
CA GLY A 116 5.82 10.83 9.02
C GLY A 116 5.77 10.92 10.54
N LYS A 117 6.14 12.08 11.09
CA LYS A 117 6.31 12.28 12.53
C LYS A 117 5.02 12.17 13.36
N ASN A 118 3.85 12.36 12.72
CA ASN A 118 2.54 12.26 13.37
C ASN A 118 1.89 10.89 13.14
N VAL A 119 2.53 9.99 12.38
CA VAL A 119 1.95 8.67 12.09
C VAL A 119 1.90 7.82 13.36
N THR A 120 0.70 7.32 13.67
CA THR A 120 0.47 6.48 14.86
C THR A 120 -0.03 5.08 14.53
N LYS A 121 -0.68 4.90 13.39
CA LYS A 121 -1.25 3.62 12.96
C LYS A 121 -0.17 2.67 12.49
N PHE A 122 0.87 3.13 11.80
CA PHE A 122 1.88 2.28 11.18
C PHE A 122 3.28 2.53 11.73
N LYS A 123 4.15 1.52 11.60
CA LYS A 123 5.60 1.65 11.73
C LYS A 123 6.31 1.01 10.55
N VAL A 124 7.58 1.37 10.34
CA VAL A 124 8.44 0.72 9.34
C VAL A 124 8.46 -0.79 9.55
N GLY A 125 8.32 -1.55 8.46
CA GLY A 125 8.23 -3.00 8.45
C GLY A 125 6.81 -3.56 8.57
N ASP A 126 5.80 -2.75 8.86
CA ASP A 126 4.40 -3.20 8.83
C ASP A 126 3.94 -3.53 7.41
N GLN A 127 3.03 -4.49 7.29
CA GLN A 127 2.32 -4.78 6.04
C GLN A 127 1.14 -3.81 5.90
N ALA A 128 1.11 -3.10 4.77
CA ALA A 128 0.10 -2.09 4.49
C ALA A 128 -0.51 -2.30 3.10
N GLY A 129 -1.79 -1.97 2.98
CA GLY A 129 -2.51 -1.93 1.72
C GLY A 129 -3.12 -0.57 1.44
N VAL A 130 -3.37 -0.27 0.17
CA VAL A 130 -4.08 0.94 -0.28
C VAL A 130 -5.14 0.52 -1.30
N GLY A 131 -6.38 0.93 -1.06
CA GLY A 131 -7.53 0.63 -1.91
C GLY A 131 -7.76 1.70 -2.99
N CYS A 132 -9.03 1.99 -3.28
CA CYS A 132 -9.47 2.88 -4.36
C CYS A 132 -9.36 4.38 -4.08
N MET A 133 -9.00 4.78 -2.86
CA MET A 133 -8.96 6.18 -2.44
C MET A 133 -7.70 6.47 -1.62
N VAL A 134 -7.19 7.69 -1.75
CA VAL A 134 -5.96 8.14 -1.08
C VAL A 134 -6.12 9.47 -0.34
N ASN A 135 -7.25 10.16 -0.55
CA ASN A 135 -7.58 11.39 0.15
C ASN A 135 -9.10 11.63 0.16
N SER A 136 -9.55 12.49 1.06
CA SER A 136 -10.91 13.04 1.09
C SER A 136 -10.87 14.45 1.69
N CYS A 137 -12.01 15.15 1.79
CA CYS A 137 -12.03 16.45 2.46
C CYS A 137 -11.85 16.35 3.98
N MET A 138 -12.06 15.15 4.56
CA MET A 138 -11.94 14.86 6.00
C MET A 138 -12.83 15.70 6.94
N GLN A 139 -13.76 16.50 6.42
CA GLN A 139 -14.52 17.48 7.21
C GLN A 139 -16.04 17.47 6.98
N CYS A 140 -16.53 16.89 5.87
CA CYS A 140 -17.97 16.75 5.64
C CYS A 140 -18.58 15.61 6.48
N ASP A 141 -19.90 15.54 6.53
CA ASP A 141 -20.61 14.58 7.38
C ASP A 141 -20.34 13.15 6.96
N SER A 142 -20.24 12.89 5.65
CA SER A 142 -19.83 11.58 5.13
C SER A 142 -18.44 11.17 5.61
N CYS A 143 -17.45 12.08 5.58
CA CYS A 143 -16.10 11.79 6.08
C CYS A 143 -16.05 11.60 7.60
N LYS A 144 -16.77 12.44 8.36
CA LYS A 144 -16.87 12.31 9.82
C LYS A 144 -17.53 10.99 10.25
N SER A 145 -18.35 10.42 9.37
CA SER A 145 -19.04 9.13 9.57
C SER A 145 -18.22 7.91 9.10
N GLY A 146 -16.99 8.10 8.61
CA GLY A 146 -16.16 7.02 8.07
C GLY A 146 -16.62 6.51 6.70
N GLU A 147 -17.38 7.33 5.97
CA GLU A 147 -17.88 7.04 4.62
C GLU A 147 -17.18 7.99 3.62
N GLU A 148 -15.85 8.06 3.65
CA GLU A 148 -15.06 8.97 2.80
C GLU A 148 -15.24 8.69 1.29
N HIS A 149 -15.68 7.48 0.93
CA HIS A 149 -16.08 7.13 -0.43
C HIS A 149 -17.35 7.86 -0.90
N HIS A 150 -18.14 8.39 0.04
CA HIS A 150 -19.28 9.27 -0.19
C HIS A 150 -18.95 10.73 0.09
N CYS A 151 -17.66 11.10 0.17
CA CYS A 151 -17.25 12.48 0.40
C CYS A 151 -17.97 13.44 -0.55
N GLU A 152 -18.70 14.36 0.06
CA GLU A 152 -19.48 15.39 -0.63
C GLU A 152 -18.59 16.33 -1.46
N ALA A 153 -19.21 17.03 -2.42
CA ALA A 153 -18.62 18.11 -3.22
C ALA A 153 -17.32 17.74 -3.97
N GLY A 154 -17.16 16.49 -4.40
CA GLY A 154 -16.02 16.05 -5.20
C GLY A 154 -14.72 15.88 -4.41
N GLY A 155 -14.81 15.77 -3.07
CA GLY A 155 -13.64 15.71 -2.22
C GLY A 155 -12.92 14.36 -2.18
N MET A 156 -13.53 13.24 -2.63
CA MET A 156 -12.85 11.94 -2.67
C MET A 156 -11.79 11.92 -3.77
N VAL A 157 -10.55 11.56 -3.41
CA VAL A 157 -9.43 11.46 -4.34
C VAL A 157 -9.09 10.00 -4.60
N GLY A 158 -9.22 9.59 -5.86
CA GLY A 158 -8.89 8.25 -6.30
C GLY A 158 -7.39 7.97 -6.31
N THR A 159 -7.03 6.70 -6.13
CA THR A 159 -5.62 6.24 -6.04
C THR A 159 -4.78 6.55 -7.28
N TYR A 160 -5.41 6.72 -8.44
CA TYR A 160 -4.76 7.18 -9.65
C TYR A 160 -5.71 8.05 -10.50
N GLY A 161 -5.13 8.82 -11.42
CA GLY A 161 -5.87 9.57 -12.45
C GLY A 161 -6.61 10.82 -11.94
N THR A 162 -6.63 11.06 -10.62
CA THR A 162 -7.36 12.17 -10.02
C THR A 162 -6.44 13.38 -9.83
N PRO A 163 -6.85 14.62 -10.16
CA PRO A 163 -6.05 15.81 -9.86
C PRO A 163 -5.68 15.88 -8.37
N GLU A 164 -4.40 16.09 -8.09
CA GLU A 164 -3.88 16.14 -6.72
C GLU A 164 -2.72 17.13 -6.70
N VAL A 165 -2.91 18.25 -5.98
CA VAL A 165 -1.97 19.39 -5.96
C VAL A 165 -0.62 18.96 -5.39
N SER A 166 -0.61 18.07 -4.41
CA SER A 166 0.63 17.57 -3.82
C SER A 166 1.40 16.65 -4.77
N SER A 167 0.78 16.12 -5.84
CA SER A 167 1.46 15.22 -6.77
C SER A 167 2.35 15.98 -7.76
N PRO A 168 3.65 15.66 -7.86
CA PRO A 168 4.55 16.27 -8.86
C PRO A 168 4.09 16.07 -10.31
N THR A 169 3.28 15.04 -10.59
CA THR A 169 2.74 14.80 -11.94
C THR A 169 1.39 15.48 -12.18
N GLY A 170 0.86 16.23 -11.21
CA GLY A 170 -0.44 16.91 -11.26
C GLY A 170 -1.68 16.00 -11.12
N ILE A 171 -1.48 14.69 -11.02
CA ILE A 171 -2.51 13.67 -10.76
C ILE A 171 -1.98 12.59 -9.83
N THR A 172 -2.85 11.87 -9.14
CA THR A 172 -2.48 10.66 -8.41
C THR A 172 -1.96 9.58 -9.35
N GLN A 173 -0.96 8.82 -8.88
CA GLN A 173 -0.32 7.74 -9.62
C GLN A 173 -0.44 6.45 -8.80
N GLY A 174 -0.92 5.37 -9.42
CA GLY A 174 -1.35 4.16 -8.76
C GLY A 174 -0.25 3.15 -8.44
N GLY A 175 -0.69 1.91 -8.27
CA GLY A 175 0.05 0.77 -7.74
C GLY A 175 0.95 0.03 -8.73
N TYR A 176 0.87 0.30 -10.03
CA TYR A 176 1.76 -0.31 -11.03
C TYR A 176 3.16 0.34 -11.02
N ALA A 177 3.69 0.56 -9.82
CA ALA A 177 4.95 1.21 -9.51
C ALA A 177 5.67 0.50 -8.36
N ASN A 178 6.92 0.86 -8.11
CA ASN A 178 7.74 0.29 -7.03
C ASN A 178 7.39 0.82 -5.63
N ASN A 179 6.77 2.00 -5.52
CA ASN A 179 6.41 2.59 -4.24
C ASN A 179 5.15 3.48 -4.35
N VAL A 180 4.56 3.81 -3.20
CA VAL A 180 3.48 4.81 -3.05
C VAL A 180 3.62 5.56 -1.72
N VAL A 181 3.32 6.86 -1.74
CA VAL A 181 3.18 7.70 -0.54
C VAL A 181 1.70 7.98 -0.34
N VAL A 182 1.18 7.73 0.86
CA VAL A 182 -0.24 7.88 1.19
C VAL A 182 -0.40 8.32 2.64
N THR A 183 -1.44 9.11 2.93
CA THR A 183 -1.81 9.46 4.30
C THR A 183 -2.23 8.20 5.07
N GLU A 184 -1.79 8.03 6.31
CA GLU A 184 -2.02 6.80 7.09
C GLU A 184 -3.50 6.42 7.26
N HIS A 185 -4.40 7.41 7.19
CA HIS A 185 -5.85 7.23 7.27
C HIS A 185 -6.35 6.29 6.17
N PHE A 186 -5.88 6.50 4.94
CA PHE A 186 -6.29 5.76 3.74
C PHE A 186 -5.51 4.46 3.50
N ALA A 187 -4.51 4.18 4.33
CA ALA A 187 -3.82 2.90 4.33
C ALA A 187 -4.50 1.88 5.25
N ILE A 188 -4.50 0.60 4.89
CA ILE A 188 -5.09 -0.49 5.65
C ILE A 188 -3.97 -1.38 6.21
N LYS A 189 -4.04 -1.76 7.49
CA LYS A 189 -3.15 -2.79 8.03
C LYS A 189 -3.51 -4.14 7.45
N ILE A 190 -2.55 -4.80 6.82
CA ILE A 190 -2.72 -6.18 6.37
C ILE A 190 -2.31 -7.11 7.52
N PRO A 191 -3.18 -8.03 7.97
CA PRO A 191 -2.82 -9.02 8.97
C PRO A 191 -1.66 -9.91 8.51
N LYS A 192 -0.69 -10.17 9.39
CA LYS A 192 0.52 -10.96 9.06
C LYS A 192 0.24 -12.39 8.59
N ASN A 193 -0.93 -12.92 8.90
CA ASN A 193 -1.38 -14.26 8.48
C ASN A 193 -2.01 -14.28 7.08
N ILE A 194 -2.07 -13.14 6.38
CA ILE A 194 -2.52 -13.06 4.99
C ILE A 194 -1.31 -12.72 4.11
N GLU A 195 -1.00 -13.58 3.15
CA GLU A 195 0.03 -13.24 2.16
C GLU A 195 -0.40 -12.02 1.34
N LEU A 196 0.51 -11.07 1.13
CA LEU A 196 0.22 -9.79 0.46
C LEU A 196 -0.45 -9.95 -0.91
N LYS A 197 -0.06 -10.98 -1.69
CA LYS A 197 -0.64 -11.28 -3.00
C LYS A 197 -2.13 -11.61 -2.94
N TYR A 198 -2.60 -12.19 -1.84
CA TYR A 198 -4.02 -12.49 -1.62
C TYR A 198 -4.75 -11.31 -0.96
N ALA A 199 -4.04 -10.45 -0.22
CA ALA A 199 -4.63 -9.25 0.36
C ALA A 199 -4.98 -8.20 -0.70
N ALA A 200 -4.15 -8.03 -1.74
CA ALA A 200 -4.32 -7.00 -2.76
C ALA A 200 -5.74 -6.96 -3.40
N PRO A 201 -6.28 -8.06 -3.97
CA PRO A 201 -7.62 -8.04 -4.57
C PRO A 201 -8.76 -7.77 -3.57
N LEU A 202 -8.54 -7.98 -2.28
CA LEU A 202 -9.55 -7.72 -1.24
C LEU A 202 -9.79 -6.22 -1.04
N LEU A 203 -8.80 -5.39 -1.40
CA LEU A 203 -8.85 -3.92 -1.24
C LEU A 203 -9.77 -3.23 -2.25
N CYS A 204 -10.24 -3.94 -3.27
CA CYS A 204 -11.30 -3.50 -4.18
C CYS A 204 -12.42 -4.55 -4.24
N ALA A 205 -12.26 -5.62 -5.01
CA ALA A 205 -13.31 -6.62 -5.21
C ALA A 205 -13.85 -7.23 -3.89
N GLY A 206 -12.97 -7.47 -2.93
CA GLY A 206 -13.34 -7.98 -1.61
C GLY A 206 -14.25 -7.01 -0.85
N ILE A 207 -13.81 -5.77 -0.62
CA ILE A 207 -14.60 -4.78 0.14
C ILE A 207 -15.89 -4.39 -0.60
N THR A 208 -15.86 -4.28 -1.92
CA THR A 208 -17.04 -3.95 -2.73
C THR A 208 -18.15 -4.99 -2.58
N THR A 209 -17.80 -6.27 -2.47
CA THR A 209 -18.79 -7.34 -2.27
C THR A 209 -19.14 -7.54 -0.80
N TYR A 210 -18.18 -7.33 0.11
CA TYR A 210 -18.38 -7.46 1.55
C TYR A 210 -19.31 -6.39 2.15
N SER A 211 -19.14 -5.12 1.77
CA SER A 211 -19.89 -3.99 2.35
C SER A 211 -21.41 -4.15 2.23
N PRO A 212 -22.02 -4.34 1.04
CA PRO A 212 -23.48 -4.49 0.92
C PRO A 212 -23.98 -5.74 1.64
N MET A 213 -23.21 -6.83 1.60
CA MET A 213 -23.53 -8.07 2.33
C MET A 213 -23.68 -7.82 3.85
N MET A 214 -22.78 -7.02 4.44
CA MET A 214 -22.86 -6.70 5.87
C MET A 214 -23.97 -5.71 6.18
N LYS A 215 -24.29 -4.79 5.27
CA LYS A 215 -25.43 -3.86 5.41
C LYS A 215 -26.76 -4.61 5.43
N VAL A 216 -26.93 -5.64 4.60
CA VAL A 216 -28.18 -6.45 4.52
C VAL A 216 -28.33 -7.41 5.70
N LYS A 217 -27.25 -7.76 6.40
CA LYS A 217 -27.27 -8.66 7.58
C LYS A 217 -27.99 -10.00 7.32
N PHE A 218 -27.67 -10.62 6.19
CA PHE A 218 -28.18 -11.96 5.86
C PHE A 218 -27.75 -12.99 6.91
N LYS A 219 -28.49 -14.09 7.00
CA LYS A 219 -28.34 -15.17 7.98
C LYS A 219 -27.81 -16.43 7.32
N LYS A 220 -27.27 -17.33 8.15
CA LYS A 220 -26.91 -18.68 7.72
C LYS A 220 -28.14 -19.38 7.14
N GLY A 221 -28.01 -19.98 5.97
CA GLY A 221 -29.08 -20.63 5.22
C GLY A 221 -29.83 -19.72 4.25
N ASP A 222 -29.61 -18.40 4.27
CA ASP A 222 -30.18 -17.50 3.25
C ASP A 222 -29.62 -17.85 1.87
N LYS A 223 -30.48 -17.74 0.83
CA LYS A 223 -30.09 -17.96 -0.57
C LYS A 223 -29.64 -16.65 -1.20
N ILE A 224 -28.44 -16.64 -1.79
CA ILE A 224 -27.84 -15.45 -2.42
C ILE A 224 -27.53 -15.75 -3.88
N GLY A 225 -28.21 -15.06 -4.79
CA GLY A 225 -27.88 -15.12 -6.21
C GLY A 225 -26.68 -14.24 -6.56
N VAL A 226 -25.70 -14.78 -7.29
CA VAL A 226 -24.56 -14.02 -7.84
C VAL A 226 -24.65 -14.02 -9.36
N ILE A 227 -24.92 -12.85 -9.95
CA ILE A 227 -24.99 -12.67 -11.40
C ILE A 227 -23.62 -12.23 -11.94
N GLY A 228 -22.94 -13.15 -12.63
CA GLY A 228 -21.61 -12.95 -13.23
C GLY A 228 -20.46 -13.40 -12.31
N ILE A 229 -19.58 -14.27 -12.82
CA ILE A 229 -18.46 -14.87 -12.06
C ILE A 229 -17.12 -14.29 -12.52
N GLY A 230 -16.99 -12.96 -12.37
CA GLY A 230 -15.73 -12.24 -12.59
C GLY A 230 -14.94 -11.99 -11.30
N GLY A 231 -14.14 -10.91 -11.27
CA GLY A 231 -13.38 -10.48 -10.10
C GLY A 231 -14.26 -10.25 -8.85
N LEU A 232 -15.36 -9.49 -8.99
CA LEU A 232 -16.29 -9.29 -7.87
C LEU A 232 -17.12 -10.55 -7.61
N GLY A 233 -17.68 -11.16 -8.65
CA GLY A 233 -18.56 -12.33 -8.51
C GLY A 233 -17.94 -13.48 -7.73
N HIS A 234 -16.70 -13.88 -8.05
CA HIS A 234 -16.05 -14.97 -7.32
C HIS A 234 -15.77 -14.61 -5.84
N MET A 235 -15.52 -13.34 -5.53
CA MET A 235 -15.37 -12.87 -4.15
C MET A 235 -16.71 -12.89 -3.41
N ALA A 236 -17.80 -12.47 -4.07
CA ALA A 236 -19.14 -12.55 -3.51
C ALA A 236 -19.50 -14.00 -3.15
N VAL A 237 -19.26 -14.96 -4.04
CA VAL A 237 -19.49 -16.40 -3.77
C VAL A 237 -18.68 -16.84 -2.54
N LYS A 238 -17.37 -16.59 -2.52
CA LYS A 238 -16.49 -16.98 -1.39
C LYS A 238 -16.96 -16.39 -0.07
N LEU A 239 -17.30 -15.10 -0.03
CA LEU A 239 -17.73 -14.40 1.18
C LEU A 239 -19.09 -14.89 1.67
N ALA A 240 -20.06 -15.03 0.77
CA ALA A 240 -21.40 -15.54 1.09
C ALA A 240 -21.34 -16.97 1.66
N VAL A 241 -20.65 -17.89 0.97
CA VAL A 241 -20.47 -19.28 1.44
C VAL A 241 -19.73 -19.32 2.78
N SER A 242 -18.68 -18.51 2.98
CA SER A 242 -17.93 -18.46 4.24
C SER A 242 -18.78 -18.04 5.45
N LYS A 243 -19.87 -17.31 5.21
CA LYS A 243 -20.84 -16.87 6.22
C LYS A 243 -22.08 -17.77 6.31
N GLY A 244 -22.09 -18.86 5.56
CA GLY A 244 -23.10 -19.91 5.63
C GLY A 244 -24.35 -19.66 4.80
N ALA A 245 -24.30 -18.78 3.79
CA ALA A 245 -25.35 -18.70 2.78
C ALA A 245 -25.29 -19.88 1.81
N GLU A 246 -26.43 -20.20 1.21
CA GLU A 246 -26.53 -21.02 -0.01
C GLU A 246 -26.38 -20.08 -1.22
N VAL A 247 -25.45 -20.39 -2.13
CA VAL A 247 -25.13 -19.54 -3.29
C VAL A 247 -25.39 -20.31 -4.57
#